data_AF-A0AA39UWQ6-F1
#
_entry.id   AF-A0AA39UWQ6-F1
#
_cell.length_a   1.000
_cell.length_b   1.000
_cell.length_c   1.000
_cell.angle_alpha   90.00
_cell.angle_beta   90.00
_cell.angle_gamma   90.00
#
_symmetry.space_group_name_H-M   'P 1'
#
loop_
_entity.id
_entity.type
_entity.pdbx_description
1 polymer ?
#
loop_
_entity_poly.entity_id
_entity_poly.type
_entity_poly.pdbx_seq_one_letter_code
_entity_poly.pdbx_strand_id
1 'polypeptide(L)'
;MSTLPQELVELIIYDIWHSEMPSWTRQSFLTTWPLINRTWKYAHARIISRDIYITSRRYLYYLCDVACRRKSIIYDDLVPRLTHTINCFVDLEERGYTLDNAALRVHNLLKQLPNFIGFSTLFPLAEYISFGLTWIGGLRFPDDTEVHDLPLHLDRRYLLKTAYENEVQMDTYVCITDPKSSSALYGKIRSSTSLLALGDNCNFYVQLIHWERPYDIDVEGGSLQLHQTLDLYQVKGDIRGVNQYLWMAAQRDHGIFNHLARPYYYWKYYQLQQSLPAV
;
A
#
# COMPACT_ATOMS: atom_id res chain seq x y z
N MET A 1 0.24 34.07 -20.33
CA MET A 1 -0.43 33.23 -19.32
C MET A 1 0.34 33.35 -18.02
N SER A 2 -0.30 33.76 -16.94
CA SER A 2 0.34 33.82 -15.61
C SER A 2 0.51 32.40 -15.08
N THR A 3 1.75 31.95 -14.92
CA THR A 3 2.07 30.69 -14.26
C THR A 3 2.14 30.92 -12.76
N LEU A 4 1.47 30.08 -11.98
CA LEU A 4 1.63 30.06 -10.52
C LEU A 4 3.13 29.87 -10.17
N PRO A 5 3.62 30.50 -9.08
CA PRO A 5 4.91 30.17 -8.49
C PRO A 5 5.04 28.67 -8.21
N GLN A 6 6.26 28.14 -8.32
CA GLN A 6 6.51 26.71 -8.17
C GLN A 6 6.10 26.21 -6.78
N GLU A 7 6.33 27.01 -5.75
CA GLU A 7 6.03 26.70 -4.36
C GLU A 7 4.52 26.48 -4.16
N LEU A 8 3.69 27.30 -4.80
CA LEU A 8 2.22 27.13 -4.74
C LEU A 8 1.77 25.88 -5.48
N VAL A 9 2.41 25.55 -6.61
CA VAL A 9 2.11 24.31 -7.35
C VAL A 9 2.50 23.08 -6.53
N GLU A 10 3.66 23.10 -5.87
CA GLU A 10 4.09 22.02 -4.97
C GLU A 10 3.10 21.85 -3.80
N LEU A 11 2.65 22.93 -3.16
CA LEU A 11 1.65 22.88 -2.09
C LEU A 11 0.31 22.29 -2.55
N ILE A 12 -0.23 22.76 -3.68
CA ILE A 12 -1.50 22.25 -4.23
C ILE A 12 -1.41 20.75 -4.52
N ILE A 13 -0.33 20.32 -5.17
CA ILE A 13 -0.13 18.91 -5.50
C ILE A 13 0.01 18.10 -4.21
N TYR A 14 0.78 18.59 -3.23
CA TYR A 14 0.99 17.91 -1.96
C TYR A 14 -0.33 17.71 -1.20
N ASP A 15 -1.11 18.77 -1.05
CA ASP A 15 -2.39 18.74 -0.34
C ASP A 15 -3.36 17.77 -1.01
N ILE A 16 -3.47 17.82 -2.34
CA ILE A 16 -4.36 16.91 -3.08
C ILE A 16 -3.84 15.47 -3.01
N TRP A 17 -2.53 15.24 -3.13
CA TRP A 17 -1.93 13.90 -3.11
C TRP A 17 -2.17 13.17 -1.79
N HIS A 18 -2.12 13.91 -0.67
CA HIS A 18 -2.29 13.39 0.68
C HIS A 18 -3.71 13.51 1.23
N SER A 19 -4.64 14.08 0.47
CA SER A 19 -6.06 14.11 0.84
C SER A 19 -6.72 12.72 0.79
N GLU A 20 -7.86 12.57 1.46
CA GLU A 20 -8.69 11.35 1.49
C GLU A 20 -9.48 11.11 0.19
N MET A 21 -8.93 11.49 -0.95
CA MET A 21 -9.61 11.32 -2.23
C MET A 21 -9.79 9.85 -2.63
N PRO A 22 -10.82 9.52 -3.42
CA PRO A 22 -10.94 8.20 -4.02
C PRO A 22 -9.76 7.86 -4.95
N SER A 23 -9.50 6.56 -5.10
CA SER A 23 -8.39 6.07 -5.94
C SER A 23 -8.48 6.51 -7.42
N TRP A 24 -9.70 6.59 -7.98
CA TRP A 24 -9.93 7.04 -9.37
C TRP A 24 -9.58 8.52 -9.57
N THR A 25 -9.82 9.34 -8.54
CA THR A 25 -9.48 10.76 -8.55
C THR A 25 -7.96 10.95 -8.56
N ARG A 26 -7.23 10.19 -7.72
CA ARG A 26 -5.75 10.19 -7.74
C ARG A 26 -5.20 9.74 -9.10
N GLN A 27 -5.81 8.73 -9.74
CA GLN A 27 -5.43 8.29 -11.10
C GLN A 27 -5.66 9.37 -12.16
N SER A 28 -6.76 10.11 -12.04
CA SER A 28 -7.05 11.23 -12.94
C SER A 28 -6.01 12.34 -12.79
N PHE A 29 -5.58 12.64 -11.55
CA PHE A 29 -4.52 13.62 -11.31
C PHE A 29 -3.14 13.15 -11.79
N LEU A 30 -2.79 11.88 -11.56
CA LEU A 30 -1.54 11.26 -12.05
C LEU A 30 -1.34 11.45 -13.56
N THR A 31 -2.43 11.42 -14.33
CA THR A 31 -2.40 11.50 -15.79
C THR A 31 -2.55 12.93 -16.31
N THR A 32 -3.25 13.80 -15.57
CA THR A 32 -3.61 15.14 -16.05
C THR A 32 -2.59 16.21 -15.69
N TRP A 33 -2.09 16.26 -14.45
CA TRP A 33 -1.18 17.33 -14.01
C TRP A 33 0.13 17.45 -14.80
N PRO A 34 0.80 16.34 -15.19
CA PRO A 34 2.00 16.41 -16.01
C PRO A 34 1.79 17.08 -17.38
N LEU A 35 0.54 17.19 -17.84
CA LEU A 35 0.18 17.75 -19.15
C LEU A 35 -0.07 19.26 -19.11
N ILE A 36 -0.21 19.87 -17.93
CA ILE A 36 -0.54 21.31 -17.80
C ILE A 36 0.61 22.17 -18.32
N ASN A 37 1.79 22.03 -17.73
CA ASN A 37 3.05 22.63 -18.18
C ASN A 37 4.25 21.98 -17.46
N ARG A 38 5.46 22.45 -17.78
CA ARG A 38 6.70 21.93 -17.18
C ARG A 38 6.76 22.08 -15.67
N THR A 39 6.31 23.20 -15.11
CA THR A 39 6.33 23.45 -13.65
C THR A 39 5.48 22.43 -12.92
N TRP A 40 4.25 22.18 -13.38
CA TRP A 40 3.37 21.16 -12.81
C TRP A 40 3.96 19.76 -12.95
N LYS A 41 4.54 19.45 -14.11
CA LYS A 41 5.21 18.16 -14.33
C LYS A 41 6.34 17.92 -13.34
N TYR A 42 7.24 18.89 -13.13
CA TYR A 42 8.38 18.72 -12.22
C TYR A 42 7.95 18.66 -10.74
N ALA A 43 7.05 19.54 -10.31
CA ALA A 43 6.50 19.52 -8.96
C ALA A 43 5.78 18.20 -8.67
N HIS A 44 4.96 17.74 -9.60
CA HIS A 44 4.30 16.43 -9.53
C HIS A 44 5.31 15.30 -9.40
N ALA A 45 6.23 15.17 -10.36
CA ALA A 45 7.23 14.10 -10.40
C ALA A 45 7.99 13.97 -9.07
N ARG A 46 8.37 15.12 -8.47
CA ARG A 46 9.08 15.17 -7.20
C ARG A 46 8.24 14.59 -6.05
N ILE A 47 6.98 15.00 -5.92
CA ILE A 47 6.08 14.52 -4.85
C ILE A 47 5.79 13.03 -5.03
N ILE A 48 5.33 12.62 -6.21
CA ILE A 48 4.92 11.22 -6.43
C ILE A 48 6.10 10.24 -6.51
N SER A 49 7.32 10.71 -6.75
CA SER A 49 8.53 9.87 -6.66
C SER A 49 8.90 9.51 -5.22
N ARG A 50 8.52 10.35 -4.25
CA ARG A 50 8.68 10.11 -2.81
C ARG A 50 7.59 9.21 -2.26
N ASP A 51 6.36 9.48 -2.65
CA ASP A 51 5.18 8.77 -2.16
C ASP A 51 4.47 8.08 -3.32
N ILE A 52 4.90 6.85 -3.61
CA ILE A 52 4.41 6.08 -4.77
C ILE A 52 3.05 5.47 -4.44
N TYR A 53 2.07 5.62 -5.33
CA TYR A 53 0.78 4.95 -5.22
C TYR A 53 0.64 3.86 -6.27
N ILE A 54 0.60 2.59 -5.84
CA ILE A 54 0.42 1.43 -6.72
C ILE A 54 -1.06 1.22 -7.01
N THR A 55 -1.48 1.60 -8.22
CA THR A 55 -2.88 1.51 -8.66
C THR A 55 -3.19 0.24 -9.44
N SER A 56 -2.17 -0.46 -9.94
CA SER A 56 -2.34 -1.70 -10.68
C SER A 56 -1.04 -2.50 -10.78
N ARG A 57 -1.14 -3.78 -11.17
CA ARG A 57 0.03 -4.60 -11.49
C ARG A 57 0.84 -4.07 -12.69
N ARG A 58 0.18 -3.49 -13.69
CA ARG A 58 0.87 -2.86 -14.84
C ARG A 58 1.74 -1.69 -14.39
N TYR A 59 1.24 -0.92 -13.43
CA TYR A 59 1.97 0.18 -12.85
C TYR A 59 3.21 -0.26 -12.09
N LEU A 60 3.13 -1.37 -11.35
CA LEU A 60 4.31 -1.97 -10.70
C LEU A 60 5.40 -2.33 -11.71
N TYR A 61 5.04 -2.96 -12.83
CA TYR A 61 6.00 -3.28 -13.89
C TYR A 61 6.53 -2.05 -14.60
N TYR A 62 5.71 -1.00 -14.72
CA TYR A 62 6.18 0.29 -15.19
C TYR A 62 7.25 0.88 -14.26
N LEU A 63 7.08 0.82 -12.93
CA LEU A 63 8.11 1.26 -11.98
C LEU A 63 9.41 0.45 -12.12
N CYS A 64 9.32 -0.88 -12.33
CA CYS A 64 10.48 -1.70 -12.64
C CYS A 64 11.20 -1.19 -13.91
N ASP A 65 10.45 -0.89 -14.97
CA ASP A 65 11.02 -0.42 -16.24
C ASP A 65 11.67 0.96 -16.10
N VAL A 66 11.03 1.87 -15.37
CA VAL A 66 11.57 3.19 -15.03
C VAL A 66 12.89 3.05 -14.28
N ALA A 67 12.92 2.23 -13.23
CA ALA A 67 14.15 1.99 -12.48
C ALA A 67 15.25 1.38 -13.34
N CYS A 68 14.90 0.43 -14.23
CA CYS A 68 15.85 -0.20 -15.14
C CYS A 68 16.43 0.77 -16.18
N ARG A 69 15.57 1.60 -16.78
CA ARG A 69 15.95 2.43 -17.94
C ARG A 69 16.34 3.85 -17.55
N ARG A 70 16.10 4.23 -16.29
CA ARG A 70 16.21 5.61 -15.77
C ARG A 70 15.54 6.61 -16.71
N LYS A 71 14.39 6.19 -17.25
CA LYS A 71 13.64 6.95 -18.24
C LYS A 71 12.16 6.79 -17.94
N SER A 72 11.55 7.90 -17.55
CA SER A 72 10.13 7.96 -17.30
C SER A 72 9.56 9.25 -17.84
N ILE A 73 8.38 9.16 -18.47
CA ILE A 73 7.63 10.35 -18.88
C ILE A 73 7.18 11.13 -17.64
N ILE A 74 6.93 10.42 -16.53
CA ILE A 74 6.36 10.95 -15.29
C ILE A 74 7.46 11.26 -14.28
N TYR A 75 8.36 10.31 -14.02
CA TYR A 75 9.33 10.34 -12.92
C TYR A 75 10.72 10.80 -13.30
N ASP A 76 11.01 10.99 -14.59
CA ASP A 76 12.36 11.17 -15.12
C ASP A 76 13.33 10.09 -14.57
N ASP A 77 14.32 10.48 -13.76
CA ASP A 77 15.29 9.60 -13.07
C ASP A 77 15.09 9.54 -11.54
N LEU A 78 13.99 10.11 -11.03
CA LEU A 78 13.73 10.25 -9.59
C LEU A 78 13.37 8.92 -8.91
N VAL A 79 12.78 7.98 -9.66
CA VAL A 79 12.43 6.64 -9.18
C VAL A 79 13.53 5.64 -9.59
N PRO A 80 14.02 4.80 -8.65
CA PRO A 80 13.53 4.57 -7.30
C PRO A 80 14.19 5.44 -6.21
N ARG A 81 15.09 6.36 -6.60
CA ARG A 81 16.04 7.04 -5.71
C ARG A 81 15.40 7.89 -4.61
N LEU A 82 14.21 8.46 -4.85
CA LEU A 82 13.54 9.33 -3.89
C LEU A 82 12.42 8.65 -3.11
N THR A 83 12.11 7.38 -3.38
CA THR A 83 10.93 6.72 -2.82
C THR A 83 11.10 6.44 -1.33
N HIS A 84 10.25 7.09 -0.52
CA HIS A 84 10.16 6.91 0.94
C HIS A 84 8.95 6.08 1.35
N THR A 85 7.82 6.24 0.65
CA THR A 85 6.59 5.51 0.97
C THR A 85 6.01 4.86 -0.27
N ILE A 86 5.40 3.69 -0.09
CA ILE A 86 4.70 2.96 -1.15
C ILE A 86 3.31 2.63 -0.63
N ASN A 87 2.29 3.18 -1.27
CA ASN A 87 0.90 3.07 -0.85
C ASN A 87 0.11 2.29 -1.88
N CYS A 88 -0.80 1.44 -1.42
CA CYS A 88 -1.76 0.73 -2.24
C CYS A 88 -3.13 0.82 -1.58
N PHE A 89 -3.88 1.86 -1.94
CA PHE A 89 -5.20 2.14 -1.37
C PHE A 89 -6.31 1.73 -2.32
N VAL A 90 -7.31 1.09 -1.74
CA VAL A 90 -8.50 0.64 -2.46
C VAL A 90 -9.72 1.19 -1.76
N ASP A 91 -10.48 1.95 -2.52
CA ASP A 91 -11.77 2.46 -2.10
C ASP A 91 -12.86 1.56 -2.62
N LEU A 92 -13.69 1.07 -1.72
CA LEU A 92 -14.79 0.16 -1.96
C LEU A 92 -16.14 0.84 -1.67
N GLU A 93 -16.22 2.13 -1.36
CA GLU A 93 -17.50 2.77 -1.01
C GLU A 93 -18.49 2.86 -2.20
N GLU A 94 -18.03 2.66 -3.43
CA GLU A 94 -18.84 2.88 -4.62
C GLU A 94 -19.81 1.71 -4.91
N ARG A 95 -21.13 1.99 -4.94
CA ARG A 95 -22.19 1.07 -5.40
C ARG A 95 -22.06 0.79 -6.91
N GLY A 96 -21.06 0.00 -7.28
CA GLY A 96 -20.74 -0.32 -8.66
C GLY A 96 -19.58 -1.31 -8.78
N TYR A 97 -19.36 -2.07 -7.70
CA TYR A 97 -18.28 -3.04 -7.61
C TYR A 97 -18.27 -3.97 -8.81
N THR A 98 -17.20 -3.87 -9.59
CA THR A 98 -16.78 -4.95 -10.45
C THR A 98 -15.60 -5.62 -9.79
N LEU A 99 -15.59 -6.96 -9.74
CA LEU A 99 -14.42 -7.80 -9.38
C LEU A 99 -13.17 -7.53 -10.27
N ASP A 100 -13.24 -6.55 -11.17
CA ASP A 100 -12.19 -6.12 -12.09
C ASP A 100 -11.48 -4.82 -11.65
N ASN A 101 -11.68 -4.36 -10.41
CA ASN A 101 -10.87 -3.27 -9.86
C ASN A 101 -9.38 -3.66 -9.82
N ALA A 102 -8.58 -3.02 -10.67
CA ALA A 102 -7.15 -3.26 -10.79
C ALA A 102 -6.38 -2.98 -9.48
N ALA A 103 -6.85 -1.99 -8.70
CA ALA A 103 -6.29 -1.63 -7.40
C ALA A 103 -6.54 -2.74 -6.38
N LEU A 104 -7.76 -3.28 -6.31
CA LEU A 104 -8.09 -4.42 -5.44
C LEU A 104 -7.28 -5.67 -5.79
N ARG A 105 -7.09 -5.96 -7.08
CA ARG A 105 -6.28 -7.11 -7.54
C ARG A 105 -4.82 -6.99 -7.15
N VAL A 106 -4.23 -5.79 -7.27
CA VAL A 106 -2.84 -5.58 -6.86
C VAL A 106 -2.71 -5.52 -5.34
N HIS A 107 -3.67 -4.93 -4.63
CA HIS A 107 -3.75 -4.95 -3.18
C HIS A 107 -3.74 -6.38 -2.63
N ASN A 108 -4.63 -7.24 -3.14
CA ASN A 108 -4.71 -8.64 -2.71
C ASN A 108 -3.44 -9.42 -3.07
N LEU A 109 -2.83 -9.14 -4.23
CA LEU A 109 -1.55 -9.73 -4.62
C LEU A 109 -0.43 -9.33 -3.66
N LEU A 110 -0.32 -8.04 -3.32
CA LEU A 110 0.76 -7.53 -2.49
C LEU A 110 0.60 -7.94 -1.02
N LYS A 111 -0.63 -7.95 -0.50
CA LYS A 111 -0.95 -8.45 0.86
C LYS A 111 -0.56 -9.92 1.07
N GLN A 112 -0.60 -10.72 0.00
CA GLN A 112 -0.25 -12.14 0.06
C GLN A 112 1.25 -12.39 -0.12
N LEU A 113 2.06 -11.36 -0.41
CA LEU A 113 3.48 -11.58 -0.65
C LEU A 113 4.15 -12.22 0.58
N PRO A 114 4.94 -13.29 0.38
CA PRO A 114 5.57 -14.00 1.49
C PRO A 114 6.75 -13.24 2.10
N ASN A 115 7.29 -12.25 1.39
CA ASN A 115 8.39 -11.39 1.82
C ASN A 115 8.39 -10.09 0.98
N PHE A 116 9.19 -9.10 1.37
CA PHE A 116 9.28 -7.80 0.67
C PHE A 116 10.67 -7.49 0.11
N ILE A 117 11.51 -8.52 -0.05
CA ILE A 117 12.90 -8.40 -0.57
C ILE A 117 12.97 -7.60 -1.86
N GLY A 118 12.04 -7.82 -2.80
CA GLY A 118 12.05 -7.11 -4.07
C GLY A 118 11.87 -5.61 -3.89
N PHE A 119 10.94 -5.21 -3.01
CA PHE A 119 10.67 -3.82 -2.68
C PHE A 119 11.84 -3.16 -1.95
N SER A 120 12.36 -3.80 -0.90
CA SER A 120 13.49 -3.25 -0.12
C SER A 120 14.75 -3.12 -0.96
N THR A 121 14.95 -4.01 -1.95
CA THR A 121 16.10 -3.92 -2.87
C THR A 121 15.91 -2.80 -3.90
N LEU A 122 14.71 -2.66 -4.48
CA LEU A 122 14.45 -1.66 -5.51
C LEU A 122 14.35 -0.25 -4.94
N PHE A 123 13.69 -0.09 -3.79
CA PHE A 123 13.43 1.18 -3.13
C PHE A 123 14.17 1.22 -1.78
N PRO A 124 15.50 1.37 -1.77
CA PRO A 124 16.30 1.26 -0.54
C PRO A 124 16.00 2.36 0.49
N LEU A 125 15.42 3.49 0.06
CA LEU A 125 15.00 4.55 0.97
C LEU A 125 13.60 4.34 1.54
N ALA A 126 12.81 3.41 0.98
CA ALA A 126 11.43 3.19 1.41
C ALA A 126 11.41 2.72 2.87
N GLU A 127 10.62 3.44 3.67
CA GLU A 127 10.48 3.19 5.11
C GLU A 127 9.40 2.13 5.35
N TYR A 128 8.29 2.23 4.61
CA TYR A 128 7.17 1.30 4.73
C TYR A 128 6.37 1.15 3.43
N ILE A 129 5.59 0.07 3.39
CA ILE A 129 4.54 -0.16 2.39
C ILE A 129 3.19 -0.17 3.10
N SER A 130 2.27 0.70 2.68
CA SER A 130 0.92 0.82 3.23
C SER A 130 -0.12 0.14 2.33
N PHE A 131 -0.98 -0.67 2.94
CA PHE A 131 -2.12 -1.30 2.29
C PHE A 131 -3.40 -0.83 2.97
N GLY A 132 -4.12 0.06 2.28
CA GLY A 132 -5.32 0.70 2.80
C GLY A 132 -6.57 0.21 2.09
N LEU A 133 -7.63 0.02 2.87
CA LEU A 133 -8.95 -0.39 2.43
C LEU A 133 -9.98 0.56 3.07
N THR A 134 -10.83 1.20 2.28
CA THR A 134 -12.01 1.95 2.78
C THR A 134 -13.28 1.30 2.24
N TRP A 135 -14.28 1.10 3.10
CA TRP A 135 -15.57 0.54 2.70
C TRP A 135 -16.66 0.88 3.71
N ILE A 136 -17.90 0.86 3.25
CA ILE A 136 -19.07 0.81 4.13
C ILE A 136 -19.41 -0.66 4.31
N GLY A 137 -19.43 -1.14 5.54
CA GLY A 137 -19.73 -2.53 5.86
C GLY A 137 -20.21 -2.71 7.27
N GLY A 138 -20.08 -3.94 7.78
CA GLY A 138 -20.50 -4.28 9.12
C GLY A 138 -19.40 -4.88 9.99
N LEU A 139 -19.70 -4.99 11.28
CA LEU A 139 -18.91 -5.74 12.26
C LEU A 139 -19.73 -6.91 12.74
N ARG A 140 -19.10 -8.10 12.78
CA ARG A 140 -19.66 -9.27 13.44
C ARG A 140 -18.94 -9.51 14.74
N PHE A 141 -19.70 -9.63 15.82
CA PHE A 141 -19.21 -9.94 17.15
C PHE A 141 -19.35 -11.44 17.47
N PRO A 142 -18.62 -11.96 18.47
CA PRO A 142 -18.70 -13.37 18.87
C PRO A 142 -20.08 -13.81 19.38
N ASP A 143 -20.92 -12.87 19.81
CA ASP A 143 -22.29 -13.09 20.26
C ASP A 143 -23.29 -13.13 19.08
N ASP A 144 -22.79 -13.24 17.84
CA ASP A 144 -23.53 -13.15 16.58
C ASP A 144 -24.30 -11.82 16.39
N THR A 145 -23.97 -10.79 17.18
CA THR A 145 -24.47 -9.44 16.89
C THR A 145 -23.76 -8.90 15.66
N GLU A 146 -24.55 -8.38 14.73
CA GLU A 146 -24.06 -7.68 13.55
C GLU A 146 -24.46 -6.21 13.62
N VAL A 147 -23.52 -5.33 13.29
CA VAL A 147 -23.77 -3.89 13.08
C VAL A 147 -23.37 -3.60 11.65
N HIS A 148 -24.27 -3.04 10.85
CA HIS A 148 -24.04 -2.73 9.43
C HIS A 148 -23.90 -1.22 9.21
N ASP A 149 -23.62 -0.84 7.96
CA ASP A 149 -23.56 0.55 7.49
C ASP A 149 -22.54 1.42 8.24
N LEU A 150 -21.42 0.83 8.63
CA LEU A 150 -20.29 1.51 9.27
C LEU A 150 -19.21 1.85 8.22
N PRO A 151 -18.79 3.12 8.12
CA PRO A 151 -17.57 3.49 7.42
C PRO A 151 -16.35 2.89 8.15
N LEU A 152 -15.65 2.01 7.44
CA LEU A 152 -14.50 1.27 7.91
C LEU A 152 -13.28 1.65 7.08
N HIS A 153 -12.21 2.03 7.77
CA HIS A 153 -10.89 2.25 7.19
C HIS A 153 -9.89 1.30 7.85
N LEU A 154 -9.17 0.53 7.04
CA LEU A 154 -8.11 -0.36 7.49
C LEU A 154 -6.83 0.00 6.75
N ASP A 155 -5.78 0.34 7.47
CA ASP A 155 -4.44 0.57 6.92
C ASP A 155 -3.43 -0.38 7.57
N ARG A 156 -2.66 -1.10 6.73
CA ARG A 156 -1.61 -2.01 7.18
C ARG A 156 -0.27 -1.54 6.63
N ARG A 157 0.62 -1.13 7.52
CA ARG A 157 1.96 -0.61 7.22
C ARG A 157 3.02 -1.64 7.53
N TYR A 158 3.69 -2.11 6.50
CA TYR A 158 4.82 -3.03 6.60
C TYR A 158 6.11 -2.23 6.61
N LEU A 159 6.81 -2.19 7.75
CA LEU A 159 8.05 -1.44 7.93
C LEU A 159 9.22 -2.19 7.28
N LEU A 160 9.77 -1.64 6.19
CA LEU A 160 10.79 -2.33 5.41
C LEU A 160 12.18 -2.29 6.06
N LYS A 161 12.45 -1.29 6.91
CA LYS A 161 13.76 -1.06 7.53
C LYS A 161 13.96 -1.80 8.85
N THR A 162 12.90 -2.28 9.49
CA THR A 162 12.97 -2.97 10.79
C THR A 162 13.16 -4.49 10.66
N ALA A 163 13.38 -5.00 9.45
CA ALA A 163 13.50 -6.43 9.20
C ALA A 163 14.79 -7.03 9.81
N TYR A 164 14.71 -7.44 11.08
CA TYR A 164 15.72 -8.25 11.76
C TYR A 164 15.51 -9.72 11.43
N GLU A 165 16.57 -10.43 11.02
CA GLU A 165 16.66 -11.90 10.95
C GLU A 165 15.54 -12.69 10.25
N ASN A 166 14.75 -12.04 9.38
CA ASN A 166 13.60 -12.55 8.60
C ASN A 166 12.21 -12.15 9.13
N GLU A 167 12.11 -11.26 10.10
CA GLU A 167 10.82 -10.69 10.52
C GLU A 167 10.54 -9.38 9.76
N VAL A 168 9.28 -8.96 9.69
CA VAL A 168 8.85 -7.64 9.23
C VAL A 168 7.77 -7.14 10.19
N GLN A 169 7.99 -5.95 10.73
CA GLN A 169 7.00 -5.32 11.60
C GLN A 169 5.85 -4.79 10.74
N MET A 170 4.63 -5.10 11.14
CA MET A 170 3.39 -4.63 10.53
C MET A 170 2.57 -3.88 11.56
N ASP A 171 2.35 -2.59 11.33
CA ASP A 171 1.40 -1.79 12.08
C ASP A 171 0.04 -1.81 11.38
N THR A 172 -1.02 -2.11 12.13
CA THR A 172 -2.40 -2.15 11.65
C THR A 172 -3.18 -1.05 12.33
N TYR A 173 -3.75 -0.16 11.53
CA TYR A 173 -4.62 0.91 11.96
C TYR A 173 -6.02 0.63 11.45
N VAL A 174 -7.01 0.67 12.34
CA VAL A 174 -8.42 0.50 12.00
C VAL A 174 -9.15 1.73 12.50
N CYS A 175 -9.81 2.45 11.61
CA CYS A 175 -10.70 3.54 11.98
C CYS A 175 -12.14 3.14 11.64
N ILE A 176 -13.03 3.25 12.61
CA ILE A 176 -14.45 2.96 12.50
C ILE A 176 -15.15 4.27 12.84
N THR A 177 -15.74 4.92 11.84
CA THR A 177 -16.50 6.14 12.08
C THR A 177 -17.88 5.73 12.53
N ASP A 178 -18.27 6.05 13.76
CA ASP A 178 -19.62 5.71 14.25
C ASP A 178 -20.56 6.88 13.93
N PRO A 179 -21.51 6.72 12.98
CA PRO A 179 -22.45 7.79 12.66
C PRO A 179 -23.42 8.12 13.81
N LYS A 180 -23.46 7.35 14.90
CA LYS A 180 -24.41 7.51 16.01
C LYS A 180 -23.79 7.67 17.40
N SER A 181 -22.47 7.79 17.52
CA SER A 181 -21.78 8.02 18.81
C SER A 181 -22.25 7.05 19.92
N SER A 182 -22.43 5.76 19.57
CA SER A 182 -23.04 4.75 20.43
C SER A 182 -22.01 4.19 21.41
N SER A 183 -22.15 4.54 22.69
CA SER A 183 -21.39 3.92 23.80
C SER A 183 -21.53 2.39 23.85
N ALA A 184 -22.60 1.84 23.27
CA ALA A 184 -22.83 0.40 23.20
C ALA A 184 -21.88 -0.31 22.21
N LEU A 185 -21.56 0.32 21.07
CA LEU A 185 -20.61 -0.23 20.10
C LEU A 185 -19.20 -0.28 20.69
N TYR A 186 -18.80 0.79 21.38
CA TYR A 186 -17.54 0.85 22.12
C TYR A 186 -17.45 -0.23 23.22
N GLY A 187 -18.50 -0.36 24.03
CA GLY A 187 -18.57 -1.39 25.08
C GLY A 187 -18.41 -2.80 24.51
N LYS A 188 -19.10 -3.09 23.40
CA LYS A 188 -18.98 -4.39 22.70
C LYS A 188 -17.57 -4.62 22.19
N ILE A 189 -16.97 -3.65 21.50
CA ILE A 189 -15.61 -3.78 20.95
C ILE A 189 -14.58 -4.06 22.05
N ARG A 190 -14.63 -3.29 23.15
CA ARG A 190 -13.72 -3.50 24.29
C ARG A 190 -13.88 -4.88 24.94
N SER A 191 -15.09 -5.42 24.95
CA SER A 191 -15.38 -6.76 25.49
C SER A 191 -15.16 -7.91 24.50
N SER A 192 -14.91 -7.60 23.22
CA SER A 192 -14.88 -8.62 22.17
C SER A 192 -13.49 -9.21 21.98
N THR A 193 -13.46 -10.53 21.83
CA THR A 193 -12.25 -11.31 21.54
C THR A 193 -12.02 -11.51 20.06
N SER A 194 -12.82 -10.94 19.16
CA SER A 194 -12.53 -10.93 17.73
C SER A 194 -13.31 -9.81 17.05
N LEU A 195 -12.66 -9.20 16.04
CA LEU A 195 -13.25 -8.15 15.21
C LEU A 195 -13.11 -8.58 13.76
N LEU A 196 -14.19 -9.16 13.25
CA LEU A 196 -14.35 -9.45 11.84
C LEU A 196 -15.20 -8.36 11.22
N ALA A 197 -14.65 -7.73 10.19
CA ALA A 197 -15.48 -6.91 9.34
C ALA A 197 -16.19 -7.79 8.30
N LEU A 198 -17.50 -7.54 8.19
CA LEU A 198 -18.37 -7.99 7.12
C LEU A 198 -18.30 -6.96 5.98
N GLY A 199 -17.98 -7.41 4.77
CA GLY A 199 -18.28 -6.64 3.57
C GLY A 199 -19.73 -6.90 3.16
N ASP A 200 -20.65 -5.97 3.42
CA ASP A 200 -22.10 -6.11 3.12
C ASP A 200 -22.37 -6.46 1.63
N ASN A 201 -21.43 -6.15 0.73
CA ASN A 201 -21.56 -6.40 -0.70
C ASN A 201 -20.53 -7.39 -1.29
N CYS A 202 -19.59 -7.93 -0.50
CA CYS A 202 -18.40 -8.58 -1.07
C CYS A 202 -18.04 -9.97 -0.53
N ASN A 203 -18.84 -10.58 0.36
CA ASN A 203 -18.62 -11.94 0.89
C ASN A 203 -17.16 -12.22 1.33
N PHE A 204 -16.43 -11.20 1.75
CA PHE A 204 -15.11 -11.37 2.34
C PHE A 204 -15.17 -10.95 3.80
N TYR A 205 -14.55 -11.76 4.65
CA TYR A 205 -14.29 -11.42 6.04
C TYR A 205 -12.89 -10.83 6.10
N VAL A 206 -12.76 -9.63 6.66
CA VAL A 206 -11.45 -9.07 6.97
C VAL A 206 -11.25 -9.14 8.47
N GLN A 207 -10.25 -9.89 8.88
CA GLN A 207 -9.75 -9.79 10.23
C GLN A 207 -9.14 -8.41 10.42
N LEU A 208 -9.74 -7.61 11.30
CA LEU A 208 -9.29 -6.25 11.58
C LEU A 208 -8.06 -6.25 12.48
N ILE A 209 -8.11 -7.02 13.57
CA ILE A 209 -7.02 -7.18 14.55
C ILE A 209 -6.87 -8.65 14.98
N HIS A 210 -5.68 -8.99 15.47
CA HIS A 210 -5.38 -10.30 16.07
C HIS A 210 -5.60 -10.20 17.58
N TRP A 211 -6.67 -10.79 18.07
CA TRP A 211 -7.10 -10.68 19.47
C TRP A 211 -6.14 -11.31 20.48
N GLU A 212 -5.33 -12.26 20.05
CA GLU A 212 -4.31 -12.92 20.89
C GLU A 212 -3.14 -11.98 21.23
N ARG A 213 -3.11 -10.80 20.61
CA ARG A 213 -2.04 -9.82 20.75
C ARG A 213 -2.59 -8.50 21.30
N PRO A 214 -1.79 -7.74 22.06
CA PRO A 214 -2.22 -6.43 22.55
C PRO A 214 -2.54 -5.50 21.38
N TYR A 215 -3.48 -4.60 21.63
CA TYR A 215 -3.86 -3.53 20.71
C TYR A 215 -4.32 -2.33 21.54
N ASP A 216 -4.08 -1.14 21.02
CA ASP A 216 -4.51 0.11 21.61
C ASP A 216 -5.85 0.53 21.02
N ILE A 217 -6.67 1.18 21.85
CA ILE A 217 -7.96 1.73 21.44
C ILE A 217 -7.99 3.20 21.83
N ASP A 218 -8.28 4.07 20.88
CA ASP A 218 -8.54 5.48 21.11
C ASP A 218 -9.91 5.88 20.52
N VAL A 219 -10.54 6.88 21.14
CA VAL A 219 -11.82 7.43 20.69
C VAL A 219 -11.66 8.92 20.55
N GLU A 220 -11.58 9.39 19.30
CA GLU A 220 -11.38 10.79 18.99
C GLU A 220 -12.38 11.24 17.92
N GLY A 221 -13.04 12.38 18.16
CA GLY A 221 -13.88 13.03 17.14
C GLY A 221 -15.11 12.25 16.66
N GLY A 222 -15.58 11.25 17.42
CA GLY A 222 -16.68 10.37 16.99
C GLY A 222 -16.24 9.15 16.17
N SER A 223 -14.93 8.94 16.04
CA SER A 223 -14.34 7.77 15.41
C SER A 223 -13.62 6.92 16.45
N LEU A 224 -13.76 5.60 16.29
CA LEU A 224 -13.02 4.62 17.05
C LEU A 224 -11.77 4.24 16.27
N GLN A 225 -10.60 4.41 16.88
CA GLN A 225 -9.31 4.05 16.30
C GLN A 225 -8.74 2.85 17.07
N LEU A 226 -8.34 1.82 16.34
CA LEU A 226 -7.60 0.69 16.88
C LEU A 226 -6.22 0.65 16.24
N HIS A 227 -5.20 0.41 17.06
CA HIS A 227 -3.82 0.28 16.62
C HIS A 227 -3.21 -1.03 17.13
N GLN A 228 -2.56 -1.77 16.25
CA GLN A 228 -1.87 -3.01 16.62
C GLN A 228 -0.59 -3.18 15.82
N THR A 229 0.52 -3.43 16.53
CA THR A 229 1.81 -3.80 15.95
C THR A 229 2.02 -5.30 16.03
N LEU A 230 2.47 -5.92 14.92
CA LEU A 230 2.76 -7.35 14.82
C LEU A 230 4.08 -7.60 14.11
N ASP A 231 4.87 -8.52 14.62
CA ASP A 231 6.04 -9.04 13.90
C ASP A 231 5.63 -10.25 13.07
N LEU A 232 5.87 -10.17 11.76
CA LEU A 232 5.51 -11.21 10.81
C LEU A 232 6.76 -11.89 10.27
N TYR A 233 6.77 -13.22 10.26
CA TYR A 233 7.84 -13.98 9.62
C TYR A 233 7.74 -13.88 8.10
N GLN A 234 8.83 -13.44 7.48
CA GLN A 234 9.02 -13.51 6.04
C GLN A 234 9.43 -14.93 5.67
N VAL A 235 8.75 -15.50 4.69
CA VAL A 235 8.98 -16.88 4.23
C VAL A 235 9.43 -16.88 2.78
N LYS A 236 10.06 -17.98 2.40
CA LYS A 236 10.49 -18.21 1.02
C LYS A 236 9.26 -18.23 0.10
N GLY A 237 9.35 -17.47 -0.99
CA GLY A 237 8.37 -17.51 -2.06
C GLY A 237 8.34 -16.25 -2.90
N ASP A 238 7.66 -16.35 -4.03
CA ASP A 238 7.41 -15.20 -4.90
C ASP A 238 6.09 -15.39 -5.63
N ILE A 239 5.11 -14.54 -5.31
CA ILE A 239 3.80 -14.64 -5.93
C ILE A 239 3.83 -13.88 -7.24
N ARG A 240 3.56 -14.61 -8.33
CA ARG A 240 3.53 -14.08 -9.70
C ARG A 240 4.84 -13.38 -10.13
N GLY A 241 5.95 -13.73 -9.50
CA GLY A 241 7.29 -13.21 -9.80
C GLY A 241 7.52 -11.76 -9.37
N VAL A 242 6.63 -11.17 -8.56
CA VAL A 242 6.69 -9.74 -8.21
C VAL A 242 8.02 -9.38 -7.56
N ASN A 243 8.44 -10.10 -6.53
CA ASN A 243 9.68 -9.80 -5.83
C ASN A 243 10.90 -10.00 -6.71
N GLN A 244 10.90 -11.05 -7.54
CA GLN A 244 11.93 -11.28 -8.53
C GLN A 244 12.03 -10.13 -9.54
N TYR A 245 10.91 -9.66 -10.08
CA TYR A 245 10.90 -8.56 -11.06
C TYR A 245 11.45 -7.26 -10.46
N LEU A 246 11.04 -6.92 -9.24
CA LEU A 246 11.54 -5.76 -8.52
C LEU A 246 13.04 -5.89 -8.21
N TRP A 247 13.44 -7.03 -7.66
CA TRP A 247 14.84 -7.30 -7.33
C TRP A 247 15.74 -7.23 -8.57
N MET A 248 15.33 -7.85 -9.68
CA MET A 248 16.07 -7.79 -10.94
C MET A 248 16.16 -6.36 -11.50
N ALA A 249 15.12 -5.55 -11.30
CA ALA A 249 15.14 -4.15 -11.73
C ALA A 249 16.20 -3.34 -10.96
N ALA A 250 16.40 -3.64 -9.68
CA ALA A 250 17.37 -2.98 -8.82
C ALA A 250 18.83 -3.30 -9.20
N GLN A 251 19.10 -4.51 -9.69
CA GLN A 251 20.47 -4.96 -10.01
C GLN A 251 21.03 -4.35 -11.30
N ARG A 252 20.22 -3.62 -12.09
CA ARG A 252 20.56 -3.22 -13.47
C ARG A 252 21.36 -1.92 -13.60
N ASP A 253 21.82 -1.36 -12.49
CA ASP A 253 22.72 -0.19 -12.49
C ASP A 253 24.13 -0.48 -13.04
N HIS A 254 24.45 -1.74 -13.34
CA HIS A 254 25.75 -2.17 -13.87
C HIS A 254 25.58 -2.46 -15.37
N GLY A 255 26.05 -1.53 -16.19
CA GLY A 255 25.66 -1.38 -17.58
C GLY A 255 25.79 -2.61 -18.48
N ILE A 256 25.02 -2.51 -19.57
CA ILE A 256 25.10 -3.25 -20.83
C ILE A 256 24.52 -4.68 -20.77
N PHE A 257 23.59 -4.87 -21.70
CA PHE A 257 22.93 -6.12 -22.05
C PHE A 257 23.84 -7.34 -21.97
N ASN A 258 23.30 -8.39 -21.36
CA ASN A 258 23.29 -9.70 -22.00
C ASN A 258 22.01 -10.43 -21.60
N HIS A 259 21.23 -10.89 -22.58
CA HIS A 259 20.14 -11.84 -22.33
C HIS A 259 20.65 -13.09 -21.57
N LEU A 260 21.96 -13.35 -21.64
CA LEU A 260 22.71 -14.38 -20.91
C LEU A 260 22.93 -14.08 -19.41
N ALA A 261 22.70 -12.86 -18.93
CA ALA A 261 22.81 -12.52 -17.50
C ALA A 261 21.51 -12.81 -16.73
N ARG A 262 20.39 -13.00 -17.43
CA ARG A 262 19.09 -13.29 -16.81
C ARG A 262 19.11 -14.59 -15.96
N PRO A 263 19.73 -15.70 -16.41
CA PRO A 263 19.92 -16.89 -15.58
C PRO A 263 20.77 -16.62 -14.33
N TYR A 264 21.81 -15.79 -14.43
CA TYR A 264 22.66 -15.43 -13.30
C TYR A 264 21.88 -14.63 -12.24
N TYR A 265 21.13 -13.62 -12.65
CA TYR A 265 20.28 -12.85 -11.73
C TYR A 265 19.16 -13.69 -11.14
N TYR A 266 18.55 -14.58 -11.93
CA TYR A 266 17.58 -15.55 -11.44
C TYR A 266 18.18 -16.43 -10.33
N TRP A 267 19.38 -16.96 -10.56
CA TRP A 267 20.08 -17.79 -9.59
C TRP A 267 20.42 -17.02 -8.31
N LYS A 268 20.94 -15.80 -8.43
CA LYS A 268 21.29 -14.96 -7.27
C LYS A 268 20.05 -14.58 -6.45
N TYR A 269 18.93 -14.26 -7.10
CA TYR A 269 17.66 -14.06 -6.41
C TYR A 269 17.20 -15.34 -5.67
N TYR A 270 17.33 -16.50 -6.31
CA TYR A 270 16.95 -17.77 -5.70
C TYR A 270 17.82 -18.11 -4.48
N GLN A 271 19.14 -17.84 -4.53
CA GLN A 271 20.03 -17.99 -3.37
C GLN A 271 19.62 -17.07 -2.22
N LEU A 272 19.25 -15.82 -2.52
CA LEU A 272 18.79 -14.89 -1.49
C LEU A 272 17.45 -15.33 -0.88
N GLN A 273 16.58 -15.99 -1.64
CA GLN A 273 15.37 -16.64 -1.11
C GLN A 273 15.67 -17.88 -0.25
N GLN A 274 16.86 -18.47 -0.31
CA GLN A 274 17.25 -19.61 0.54
C GLN A 274 17.63 -19.20 1.98
N SER A 275 17.90 -17.92 2.24
CA SER A 275 18.13 -17.44 3.61
C SER A 275 16.83 -17.30 4.41
N LEU A 276 15.68 -17.31 3.74
CA LEU A 276 14.37 -17.29 4.37
C LEU A 276 13.91 -18.70 4.72
N PRO A 277 13.14 -18.87 5.81
CA PRO A 277 12.52 -20.14 6.16
C PRO A 277 11.56 -20.63 5.06
N ALA A 278 11.45 -21.95 4.91
CA ALA A 278 10.39 -22.56 4.11
C ALA A 278 9.04 -22.51 4.85
N VAL A 279 7.95 -22.45 4.09
CA VAL A 279 6.56 -22.56 4.61
C VAL A 279 6.28 -23.99 5.07
#